data_AF-A0A533SJ25-F1
#
_entry.id   AF-A0A533SJ25-F1
#
_cell.length_a   1.000
_cell.length_b   1.000
_cell.length_c   1.000
_cell.angle_alpha   90.00
_cell.angle_beta   90.00
_cell.angle_gamma   90.00
#
_symmetry.space_group_name_H-M   'P 1'
#
loop_
_entity.id
_entity.type
_entity.pdbx_description
1 polymer ?
#
loop_
_entity_poly.entity_id
_entity_poly.type
_entity_poly.pdbx_seq_one_letter_code
_entity_poly.pdbx_strand_id
1 'polypeptide(L)'
;MNAKTSFFRRNAGGLIVGLILILLPFVIGLFEGASPAVVWANEGGISKFIEGIGIEIFILALFALSFDLLFGVTGLLSFGHAMFFAVAAYLTGILLKNFQMPLWGVVGFVILASIVQAALFGLVLPRVKGITFALVT
;
A
#
# COMPACT_ATOMS: atom_id res chain seq x y z
N MET A 1 -36.69 -20.11 -11.68
CA MET A 1 -35.80 -20.64 -10.63
C MET A 1 -34.36 -20.50 -11.12
N ASN A 2 -33.73 -19.32 -10.94
CA ASN A 2 -32.48 -18.99 -11.65
C ASN A 2 -31.26 -19.16 -10.72
N ALA A 3 -30.27 -19.91 -11.19
CA ALA A 3 -29.20 -20.49 -10.39
C ALA A 3 -28.33 -19.44 -9.70
N LYS A 4 -28.05 -19.64 -8.42
CA LYS A 4 -27.03 -18.91 -7.66
C LYS A 4 -25.68 -19.07 -8.39
N THR A 5 -25.23 -18.04 -9.11
CA THR A 5 -23.86 -18.00 -9.65
C THR A 5 -22.88 -18.12 -8.49
N SER A 6 -22.02 -19.14 -8.50
CA SER A 6 -21.07 -19.37 -7.42
C SER A 6 -20.13 -18.16 -7.25
N PHE A 7 -19.70 -17.88 -6.02
CA PHE A 7 -18.77 -16.80 -5.67
C PHE A 7 -17.55 -16.76 -6.61
N PHE A 8 -17.05 -17.92 -7.01
CA PHE A 8 -15.91 -18.08 -7.94
C PHE A 8 -16.18 -17.54 -9.33
N ARG A 9 -17.39 -17.73 -9.89
CA ARG A 9 -17.73 -17.21 -11.22
C ARG A 9 -17.92 -15.69 -11.21
N ARG A 10 -18.40 -15.13 -10.10
CA ARG A 10 -18.59 -13.66 -9.96
C ARG A 10 -17.27 -12.91 -9.84
N ASN A 11 -16.29 -13.49 -9.14
CA ASN A 11 -14.99 -12.85 -8.87
C ASN A 11 -13.85 -13.44 -9.70
N ALA A 12 -14.15 -14.18 -10.77
CA ALA A 12 -13.16 -14.91 -11.55
C ALA A 12 -12.01 -14.01 -12.05
N GLY A 13 -12.32 -12.80 -12.53
CA GLY A 13 -11.30 -11.85 -13.00
C GLY A 13 -10.31 -11.44 -11.91
N GLY A 14 -10.81 -11.03 -10.74
CA GLY A 14 -9.95 -10.64 -9.62
C GLY A 14 -9.11 -11.80 -9.07
N LEU A 15 -9.71 -13.00 -9.01
CA LEU A 15 -9.00 -14.21 -8.58
C LEU A 15 -7.89 -14.60 -9.56
N ILE A 16 -8.13 -14.49 -10.87
CA ILE A 16 -7.12 -14.76 -11.90
C ILE A 16 -5.97 -13.77 -11.79
N VAL A 17 -6.25 -12.47 -11.67
CA VAL A 17 -5.20 -11.45 -11.53
C VAL A 17 -4.38 -11.68 -10.26
N GLY A 18 -5.04 -11.94 -9.13
CA GLY A 18 -4.34 -12.26 -7.88
C GLY A 18 -3.45 -13.50 -8.00
N LEU A 19 -3.94 -14.54 -8.67
CA LEU A 19 -3.19 -15.77 -8.90
C LEU A 19 -1.99 -15.55 -9.83
N ILE A 20 -2.14 -14.74 -10.88
CA ILE A 20 -1.04 -14.36 -11.78
C ILE A 20 0.05 -13.62 -11.00
N LEU A 21 -0.32 -12.64 -10.18
CA LEU A 21 0.65 -11.84 -9.42
C LEU A 21 1.43 -12.69 -8.41
N ILE A 22 0.76 -13.64 -7.76
CA ILE A 22 1.42 -14.57 -6.82
C ILE A 22 2.38 -15.50 -7.57
N LEU A 23 2.02 -15.97 -8.77
CA LEU A 23 2.87 -16.86 -9.57
C LEU A 23 4.00 -16.13 -10.30
N LEU A 24 3.85 -14.83 -10.55
CA LEU A 24 4.80 -14.02 -11.31
C LEU A 24 6.26 -14.17 -10.83
N PRO A 25 6.62 -14.00 -9.54
CA PRO A 25 8.01 -14.14 -9.10
C PRO A 25 8.56 -15.55 -9.31
N PHE A 26 7.73 -16.59 -9.22
CA PHE A 26 8.15 -17.98 -9.45
C PHE A 26 8.37 -18.27 -10.93
N VAL A 27 7.54 -17.71 -11.81
CA VAL A 27 7.71 -17.82 -13.26
C VAL A 27 9.01 -17.13 -13.69
N ILE A 28 9.26 -15.92 -13.20
CA ILE A 28 10.51 -15.20 -13.46
C ILE A 28 11.71 -15.95 -12.90
N GLY A 29 11.61 -16.48 -11.68
CA GLY A 29 12.69 -17.26 -11.06
C GLY A 29 13.02 -18.54 -11.84
N LEU A 30 12.03 -19.16 -12.47
CA LEU A 30 12.26 -20.31 -13.36
C LEU A 30 13.09 -19.92 -14.60
N PHE A 31 12.84 -18.73 -15.18
CA PHE A 31 13.64 -18.21 -16.29
C PHE A 31 15.07 -17.84 -15.88
N GLU A 32 15.29 -17.49 -14.61
CA GLU A 32 16.63 -17.28 -14.03
C GLU A 32 17.37 -18.60 -13.74
N GLY A 33 16.71 -19.76 -13.87
CA GLY A 33 17.24 -21.05 -13.43
C GLY A 33 17.26 -21.21 -11.90
N ALA A 34 16.61 -20.30 -11.16
CA ALA A 34 16.46 -20.40 -9.72
C ALA A 34 15.41 -21.46 -9.37
N SER A 35 15.67 -22.24 -8.31
CA SER A 35 14.66 -23.17 -7.81
C SER A 35 13.52 -22.39 -7.12
N PRO A 36 12.28 -22.92 -7.09
CA PRO A 36 11.18 -22.27 -6.39
C PRO A 36 11.46 -21.99 -4.90
N ALA A 37 12.36 -22.77 -4.27
CA ALA A 37 12.78 -22.57 -2.89
C ALA A 37 13.63 -21.29 -2.71
N VAL A 38 14.46 -20.92 -3.69
CA VAL A 38 15.28 -19.70 -3.66
C VAL A 38 14.40 -18.45 -3.82
N VAL A 39 13.39 -18.53 -4.69
CA VAL A 39 12.37 -17.48 -4.84
C VAL A 39 11.60 -17.31 -3.53
N TRP A 40 11.17 -18.42 -2.92
CA TRP A 40 10.49 -18.41 -1.63
C TRP A 40 11.34 -17.80 -0.50
N ALA A 41 12.65 -18.02 -0.53
CA ALA A 41 13.59 -17.46 0.43
C ALA A 41 13.91 -15.97 0.20
N ASN A 42 13.31 -15.31 -0.81
CA ASN A 42 13.59 -13.92 -1.21
C ASN A 42 15.06 -13.68 -1.62
N GLU A 43 15.70 -14.69 -2.20
CA GLU A 43 17.10 -14.67 -2.64
C GLU A 43 17.26 -14.53 -4.16
N GLY A 44 16.16 -14.63 -4.93
CA GLY A 44 16.18 -14.42 -6.39
C GLY A 44 16.57 -12.98 -6.76
N GLY A 45 17.34 -12.80 -7.84
CA GLY A 45 17.83 -11.49 -8.24
C GLY A 45 16.75 -10.66 -8.95
N ILE A 46 16.33 -11.10 -10.14
CA ILE A 46 15.35 -10.36 -10.95
C ILE A 46 13.93 -10.57 -10.41
N SER A 47 13.63 -11.76 -9.90
CA SER A 47 12.34 -12.12 -9.29
C SER A 47 11.97 -11.18 -8.14
N LYS A 48 12.92 -10.93 -7.22
CA LYS A 48 12.74 -10.00 -6.10
C LYS A 48 12.58 -8.56 -6.56
N PHE A 49 13.32 -8.17 -7.59
CA PHE A 49 13.24 -6.81 -8.14
C PHE A 49 11.87 -6.51 -8.75
N ILE A 50 11.34 -7.44 -9.56
CA ILE A 50 10.00 -7.30 -10.17
C ILE A 50 8.91 -7.31 -9.10
N GLU A 51 9.04 -8.16 -8.09
CA GLU A 51 8.13 -8.15 -6.94
C GLU A 51 8.15 -6.81 -6.20
N GLY A 52 9.34 -6.24 -5.97
CA GLY A 52 9.51 -4.91 -5.38
C GLY A 52 8.82 -3.81 -6.18
N ILE A 53 9.03 -3.76 -7.50
CA ILE A 53 8.34 -2.81 -8.39
C ILE A 53 6.83 -3.01 -8.34
N GLY A 54 6.37 -4.27 -8.33
CA GLY A 54 4.95 -4.59 -8.20
C GLY A 54 4.35 -3.99 -6.93
N ILE A 55 5.01 -4.20 -5.79
CA ILE A 55 4.59 -3.64 -4.49
C ILE A 55 4.53 -2.10 -4.56
N GLU A 56 5.53 -1.44 -5.13
CA GLU A 56 5.54 0.02 -5.29
C GLU A 56 4.37 0.52 -6.14
N ILE A 57 4.09 -0.14 -7.27
CA ILE A 57 2.94 0.18 -8.12
C ILE A 57 1.64 0.05 -7.33
N PHE A 58 1.46 -1.03 -6.56
CA PHE A 58 0.25 -1.21 -5.74
C PHE A 58 0.12 -0.15 -4.64
N ILE A 59 1.21 0.22 -3.99
CA ILE A 59 1.23 1.29 -2.99
C ILE A 59 0.80 2.62 -3.63
N LEU A 60 1.36 2.98 -4.78
CA LEU A 60 1.01 4.21 -5.49
C LEU A 60 -0.42 4.18 -6.03
N ALA A 61 -0.90 3.02 -6.50
CA ALA A 61 -2.28 2.84 -6.94
C ALA A 61 -3.27 3.01 -5.78
N LEU A 62 -2.98 2.42 -4.62
CA LEU A 62 -3.79 2.60 -3.41
C LEU A 62 -3.76 4.06 -2.94
N PHE A 63 -2.61 4.73 -3.04
CA PHE A 63 -2.48 6.14 -2.73
C PHE A 63 -3.33 7.02 -3.64
N ALA A 64 -3.32 6.77 -4.96
CA ALA A 64 -4.17 7.46 -5.93
C ALA A 64 -5.67 7.18 -5.70
N LEU A 65 -6.03 5.94 -5.38
CA LEU A 65 -7.40 5.53 -5.08
C LEU A 65 -7.90 6.18 -3.79
N SER A 66 -7.06 6.33 -2.77
CA SER A 66 -7.39 7.06 -1.54
C SER A 66 -7.78 8.51 -1.84
N PHE A 67 -7.00 9.18 -2.71
CA PHE A 67 -7.31 10.53 -3.16
C PHE A 67 -8.61 10.59 -3.97
N ASP A 68 -8.83 9.66 -4.90
CA ASP A 68 -10.06 9.55 -5.67
C ASP A 68 -11.29 9.34 -4.78
N LEU A 69 -11.18 8.51 -3.73
CA LEU A 69 -12.25 8.31 -2.75
C LEU A 69 -12.52 9.57 -1.93
N LEU A 70 -11.47 10.25 -1.44
CA LEU A 70 -11.61 11.51 -0.69
C LEU A 70 -12.29 12.57 -1.56
N PHE A 71 -11.76 12.82 -2.75
CA PHE A 71 -12.28 13.84 -3.65
C PHE A 71 -13.65 13.47 -4.21
N GLY A 72 -13.84 12.21 -4.63
CA GLY A 72 -15.08 11.72 -5.23
C GLY A 72 -16.25 11.65 -4.25
N VAL A 73 -16.00 11.33 -2.97
CA VAL A 73 -17.06 11.27 -1.95
C VAL A 73 -17.33 12.62 -1.31
N THR A 74 -16.28 13.39 -0.99
CA THR A 74 -16.44 14.65 -0.24
C THR A 74 -16.50 15.90 -1.10
N GLY A 75 -16.03 15.83 -2.35
CA GLY A 75 -15.84 16.99 -3.23
C GLY A 75 -14.70 17.92 -2.80
N LEU A 76 -13.96 17.57 -1.74
CA LEU A 76 -12.87 18.36 -1.22
C LEU A 76 -11.53 17.85 -1.74
N LEU A 77 -10.78 18.75 -2.37
CA LEU A 77 -9.38 18.50 -2.71
C LEU A 77 -8.57 18.50 -1.41
N SER A 78 -7.84 17.42 -1.12
CA SER A 78 -6.95 17.31 0.05
C SER A 78 -5.61 16.76 -0.40
N PHE A 79 -4.51 17.49 -0.18
CA PHE A 79 -3.18 17.05 -0.62
C PHE A 79 -2.35 16.38 0.46
N GLY A 80 -2.52 16.75 1.70
CA GLY A 80 -1.73 16.28 2.80
C GLY A 80 -2.22 14.96 3.37
N HIS A 81 -3.18 14.25 2.79
CA HIS A 81 -3.20 12.79 2.96
C HIS A 81 -1.83 12.16 2.57
N ALA A 82 -1.08 12.83 1.66
CA ALA A 82 0.33 12.53 1.34
C ALA A 82 1.26 12.55 2.55
N MET A 83 0.95 13.37 3.55
CA MET A 83 1.77 13.49 4.77
C MET A 83 1.77 12.20 5.58
N PHE A 84 0.64 11.48 5.63
CA PHE A 84 0.52 10.21 6.33
C PHE A 84 1.34 9.14 5.63
N PHE A 85 1.26 9.13 4.29
CA PHE A 85 2.11 8.26 3.47
C PHE A 85 3.60 8.52 3.71
N ALA A 86 4.02 9.79 3.70
CA ALA A 86 5.41 10.18 3.94
C ALA A 86 5.88 9.80 5.35
N VAL A 87 5.10 10.10 6.39
CA VAL A 87 5.47 9.76 7.78
C VAL A 87 5.59 8.25 7.95
N ALA A 88 4.64 7.47 7.43
CA ALA A 88 4.70 6.02 7.51
C ALA A 88 5.94 5.45 6.79
N ALA A 89 6.25 5.94 5.57
CA ALA A 89 7.40 5.48 4.80
C ALA A 89 8.73 5.81 5.47
N TYR A 90 8.94 7.06 5.89
CA TYR A 90 10.17 7.48 6.56
C TYR A 90 10.34 6.81 7.93
N LEU A 91 9.28 6.74 8.73
CA LEU A 91 9.35 6.11 10.04
C LEU A 91 9.65 4.62 9.93
N THR A 92 9.02 3.93 8.98
CA THR A 92 9.33 2.52 8.68
C THR A 92 10.81 2.34 8.32
N GLY A 93 11.32 3.17 7.41
CA GLY A 93 12.73 3.13 7.00
C GLY A 93 13.69 3.40 8.15
N ILE A 94 13.42 4.40 8.98
CA ILE A 94 14.25 4.77 10.13
C ILE A 94 14.25 3.65 11.18
N LEU A 95 13.08 3.11 11.53
CA LEU A 95 12.95 2.08 12.55
C LEU A 95 13.60 0.75 12.12
N LEU A 96 13.48 0.37 10.85
CA LEU A 96 14.13 -0.82 10.31
C LEU A 96 15.64 -0.63 10.16
N LYS A 97 16.09 0.50 9.61
CA LYS A 97 17.51 0.72 9.28
C LYS A 97 18.36 1.09 10.49
N ASN A 98 17.88 1.97 11.35
CA ASN A 98 18.68 2.56 12.44
C ASN A 98 18.43 1.86 13.78
N PHE A 99 17.19 1.41 14.02
CA PHE A 99 16.81 0.77 15.30
C PHE A 99 16.68 -0.75 15.19
N GLN A 100 16.76 -1.32 13.98
CA GLN A 100 16.65 -2.77 13.73
C GLN A 100 15.42 -3.42 14.40
N MET A 101 14.35 -2.64 14.54
CA MET A 101 13.16 -3.07 15.27
C MET A 101 12.44 -4.19 14.49
N PRO A 102 11.89 -5.21 15.16
CA PRO A 102 11.10 -6.24 14.49
C PRO A 102 9.90 -5.63 13.75
N LEU A 103 9.52 -6.22 12.62
CA LEU A 103 8.48 -5.71 11.71
C LEU A 103 7.17 -5.35 12.45
N TRP A 104 6.71 -6.22 13.35
CA TRP A 104 5.49 -5.99 14.13
C TRP A 104 5.60 -4.78 15.07
N GLY A 105 6.79 -4.53 15.61
CA GLY A 105 7.07 -3.32 16.40
C GLY A 105 6.97 -2.07 15.53
N VAL A 106 7.56 -2.11 14.32
CA VAL A 106 7.49 -1.00 13.36
C VAL A 106 6.05 -0.68 12.98
N VAL A 107 5.23 -1.70 12.68
CA VAL A 107 3.79 -1.52 12.39
C VAL A 107 3.08 -0.82 13.55
N GLY A 108 3.32 -1.24 14.79
CA GLY A 108 2.73 -0.61 15.97
C GLY A 108 3.11 0.88 16.11
N PHE A 109 4.39 1.20 15.92
CA PHE A 109 4.88 2.58 15.98
C PHE A 109 4.33 3.46 14.85
N VAL A 110 4.22 2.94 13.64
CA VAL A 110 3.64 3.66 12.50
C VAL A 110 2.16 3.96 12.73
N ILE A 111 1.41 3.01 13.27
CA ILE A 111 -0.01 3.24 13.63
C ILE A 111 -0.10 4.33 14.70
N LEU A 112 0.70 4.24 15.76
CA LEU A 112 0.72 5.24 16.83
C LEU A 112 1.05 6.64 16.28
N ALA A 113 2.09 6.76 15.47
CA ALA A 113 2.49 8.03 14.86
C ALA A 113 1.39 8.60 13.96
N SER A 114 0.71 7.75 13.20
CA SER A 114 -0.42 8.14 12.35
C SER A 114 -1.61 8.65 13.17
N ILE A 115 -1.93 8.02 14.30
CA ILE A 115 -2.98 8.47 15.22
C ILE A 115 -2.63 9.85 15.80
N VAL A 116 -1.40 10.02 16.27
CA VAL A 116 -0.93 11.30 16.82
C VAL A 116 -1.00 12.39 15.75
N GLN A 117 -0.54 12.09 14.54
CA GLN A 117 -0.62 13.00 13.40
C GLN A 117 -2.06 13.38 13.07
N ALA A 118 -2.98 12.41 13.01
CA ALA A 118 -4.39 12.65 12.77
C ALA A 118 -5.02 13.53 13.86
N ALA A 119 -4.66 13.33 15.13
CA ALA A 119 -5.14 14.14 16.24
C ALA A 119 -4.64 15.60 16.15
N LEU A 120 -3.35 15.80 15.85
CA LEU A 120 -2.75 17.13 15.71
C LEU A 120 -3.38 17.92 14.56
N PHE A 121 -3.55 17.30 13.39
CA PHE A 121 -4.12 17.96 12.23
C PHE A 121 -5.64 18.12 12.36
N GLY A 122 -6.34 17.11 12.88
CA GLY A 122 -7.77 17.18 13.17
C GLY A 122 -8.14 18.34 14.09
N LEU A 123 -7.22 18.78 14.97
CA LEU A 123 -7.43 19.97 15.80
C LEU A 123 -7.40 21.27 14.98
N VAL A 124 -6.57 21.37 13.94
CA VAL A 124 -6.35 22.59 13.15
C VAL A 124 -7.34 22.72 11.99
N LEU A 125 -7.65 21.61 11.32
CA LEU A 125 -8.43 21.57 10.07
C LEU A 125 -9.82 22.23 10.10
N PRO A 126 -10.59 22.23 11.21
CA PRO A 126 -11.89 22.92 11.25
C PRO A 126 -11.83 24.43 11.01
N ARG A 127 -10.64 25.03 11.12
CA ARG A 127 -10.42 26.48 10.93
C ARG A 127 -10.15 26.88 9.49
N VAL A 128 -9.98 25.92 8.58
CA VAL A 128 -9.53 26.18 7.20
C VAL A 128 -10.66 25.89 6.20
N LYS A 129 -10.82 26.73 5.18
CA LYS A 129 -11.87 26.59 4.14
C LYS A 129 -11.32 26.88 2.75
N GLY A 130 -12.01 26.36 1.73
CA GLY A 130 -11.71 26.65 0.32
C GLY A 130 -10.36 26.09 -0.13
N ILE A 131 -9.64 26.83 -0.99
CA ILE A 131 -8.36 26.38 -1.58
C ILE A 131 -7.30 26.16 -0.50
N THR A 132 -7.29 26.96 0.56
CA THR A 132 -6.34 26.82 1.67
C THR A 132 -6.55 25.50 2.43
N PHE A 133 -7.76 24.95 2.43
CA PHE A 133 -8.02 23.63 3.04
C PHE A 133 -7.22 22.57 2.30
N ALA A 134 -7.27 22.57 0.97
CA ALA A 134 -6.54 21.61 0.14
C ALA A 134 -5.03 21.61 0.36
N LEU A 135 -4.45 22.78 0.64
CA LEU A 135 -3.01 22.94 0.86
C LEU A 135 -2.57 22.57 2.29
N VAL A 136 -3.45 22.72 3.28
CA VAL A 136 -3.13 22.51 4.70
C VAL A 136 -3.45 21.08 5.15
N THR A 137 -4.57 20.53 4.69
CA THR A 137 -4.89 19.11 4.84
C THR A 137 -3.92 18.28 4.09
#